data_AF-A0A9N8ZSU1-F1
#
_entry.id   AF-A0A9N8ZSU1-F1
#
_cell.length_a   1.000
_cell.length_b   1.000
_cell.length_c   1.000
_cell.angle_alpha   90.00
_cell.angle_beta   90.00
_cell.angle_gamma   90.00
#
_symmetry.space_group_name_H-M   'P 1'
#
loop_
_entity.id
_entity.type
_entity.pdbx_description
1 polymer ?
#
loop_
_entity_poly.entity_id
_entity_poly.type
_entity_poly.pdbx_seq_one_letter_code
_entity_poly.pdbx_strand_id
1 'polypeptide(L)'
;IKNEIGTRFSNLIIQGSLLYVHNWMQNNFKSLRNSSNCPSIIVAVAGSWLCILGAIYLEKGAINPLMLFIPIIQSHEHKYLQIVTRLFESLHLAAERLRNFYKTLIPLSDCQ
;
A
#
# COMPACT_ATOMS: atom_id res chain seq x y z
N ILE A 1 17.39 17.43 -15.29
CA ILE A 1 16.40 17.62 -16.38
C ILE A 1 15.03 17.40 -15.80
N LYS A 2 14.19 18.43 -15.86
CA LYS A 2 12.89 18.57 -15.20
C LYS A 2 11.84 17.88 -16.08
N ASN A 3 11.46 16.65 -15.73
CA ASN A 3 10.52 15.88 -16.56
C ASN A 3 9.10 16.00 -16.01
N GLU A 4 8.24 16.53 -16.86
CA GLU A 4 6.82 16.77 -16.69
C GLU A 4 6.09 15.49 -16.29
N ILE A 5 5.60 15.46 -15.05
CA ILE A 5 4.43 14.75 -14.51
C ILE A 5 4.36 13.22 -14.72
N GLY A 6 4.53 12.67 -15.93
CA GLY A 6 4.43 11.25 -16.24
C GLY A 6 5.54 10.35 -15.66
N THR A 7 6.79 10.84 -15.57
CA THR A 7 7.92 10.01 -15.08
C THR A 7 7.98 9.91 -13.55
N ARG A 8 7.35 10.83 -12.81
CA ARG A 8 7.38 10.80 -11.32
C ARG A 8 6.55 9.65 -10.75
N PHE A 9 5.47 9.27 -11.40
CA PHE A 9 4.54 8.30 -10.87
C PHE A 9 4.94 6.84 -11.12
N SER A 10 5.47 6.55 -12.32
CA SER A 10 6.13 5.26 -12.56
C SER A 10 7.25 5.06 -11.53
N ASN A 11 8.01 6.13 -11.21
CA ASN A 11 9.00 6.10 -10.14
C ASN A 11 8.39 5.81 -8.76
N LEU A 12 7.18 6.29 -8.43
CA LEU A 12 6.53 5.94 -7.15
C LEU A 12 6.09 4.49 -7.07
N ILE A 13 5.54 3.92 -8.15
CA ILE A 13 5.17 2.50 -8.18
C ILE A 13 6.43 1.64 -8.04
N ILE A 14 7.48 2.00 -8.79
CA ILE A 14 8.77 1.31 -8.72
C ILE A 14 9.39 1.45 -7.32
N GLN A 15 9.45 2.65 -6.76
CA GLN A 15 10.00 2.88 -5.41
C GLN A 15 9.17 2.16 -4.34
N GLY A 16 7.84 2.25 -4.39
CA GLY A 16 6.95 1.53 -3.51
C GLY A 16 7.14 0.02 -3.62
N SER A 17 7.37 -0.48 -4.84
CA SER A 17 7.63 -1.90 -5.08
C SER A 17 8.95 -2.39 -4.52
N LEU A 18 10.01 -1.63 -4.72
CA LEU A 18 11.34 -1.96 -4.21
C LEU A 18 11.35 -1.88 -2.70
N LEU A 19 10.72 -0.86 -2.11
CA LEU A 19 10.61 -0.72 -0.66
C LEU A 19 9.83 -1.89 -0.05
N TYR A 20 8.70 -2.26 -0.66
CA TYR A 20 7.89 -3.41 -0.24
C TYR A 20 8.69 -4.71 -0.25
N VAL A 21 9.35 -5.03 -1.37
CA VAL A 21 10.16 -6.25 -1.49
C VAL A 21 11.31 -6.22 -0.49
N HIS A 22 12.02 -5.09 -0.40
CA HIS A 22 13.14 -4.92 0.52
C HIS A 22 12.72 -5.14 1.98
N ASN A 23 11.57 -4.61 2.39
CA ASN A 23 11.08 -4.77 3.75
C ASN A 23 10.75 -6.24 4.06
N TRP A 24 10.03 -6.93 3.19
CA TRP A 24 9.67 -8.35 3.38
C TRP A 24 10.83 -9.33 3.19
N MET A 25 11.92 -8.91 2.56
CA MET A 25 13.15 -9.68 2.48
C MET A 25 13.90 -9.75 3.82
N GLN A 26 13.69 -8.78 4.73
CA GLN A 26 14.39 -8.75 6.02
C GLN A 26 14.07 -9.98 6.88
N ASN A 27 15.08 -10.46 7.61
CA ASN A 27 14.97 -11.68 8.42
C ASN A 27 13.89 -11.59 9.52
N ASN A 28 13.58 -10.39 9.99
CA ASN A 28 12.56 -10.14 11.02
C ASN A 28 11.16 -10.58 10.58
N PHE A 29 10.90 -10.63 9.27
CA PHE A 29 9.60 -11.04 8.72
C PHE A 29 9.61 -12.45 8.14
N LYS A 30 10.69 -13.23 8.35
CA LYS A 30 10.83 -14.58 7.78
C LYS A 30 9.71 -15.53 8.21
N SER A 31 9.30 -15.47 9.48
CA SER A 31 8.20 -16.31 10.00
C SER A 31 6.88 -15.98 9.28
N LEU A 32 6.51 -14.70 9.22
CA LEU A 32 5.29 -14.24 8.55
C LEU A 32 5.29 -14.54 7.04
N ARG A 33 6.43 -14.40 6.38
CA ARG A 33 6.61 -14.73 4.96
C ARG A 33 6.50 -16.22 4.66
N ASN A 34 6.93 -17.08 5.59
CA ASN A 34 6.73 -18.52 5.44
C ASN A 34 5.27 -18.92 5.68
N SER A 35 4.52 -18.14 6.47
CA SER A 35 3.12 -18.41 6.81
C SER A 35 2.10 -17.81 5.82
N SER A 36 2.51 -16.86 4.96
CA SER A 36 1.59 -16.13 4.09
C SER A 36 2.28 -15.49 2.88
N ASN A 37 1.50 -15.10 1.87
CA ASN A 37 1.96 -14.32 0.73
C ASN A 37 2.07 -12.81 1.04
N CYS A 38 2.30 -12.45 2.30
CA CYS A 38 2.49 -11.09 2.81
C CYS A 38 1.64 -9.98 2.15
N PRO A 39 0.30 -10.11 2.09
CA PRO A 39 -0.54 -9.06 1.51
C PRO A 39 -0.26 -7.70 2.15
N SER A 40 -0.13 -6.65 1.36
CA SER A 40 0.17 -5.29 1.84
C SER A 40 -0.57 -4.24 1.02
N ILE A 41 -0.89 -3.13 1.68
CA ILE A 41 -1.42 -1.93 1.03
C ILE A 41 -0.32 -0.88 1.06
N ILE A 42 0.08 -0.37 -0.10
CA ILE A 42 1.11 0.65 -0.24
C ILE A 42 0.40 1.96 -0.58
N VAL A 43 0.62 2.98 0.25
CA VAL A 43 0.12 4.33 0.03
C VAL A 43 1.29 5.18 -0.43
N ALA A 44 1.30 5.58 -1.70
CA ALA A 44 2.31 6.44 -2.27
C ALA A 44 1.77 7.86 -2.46
N VAL A 45 2.56 8.85 -2.05
CA VAL A 45 2.21 10.27 -2.13
C VAL A 45 3.26 10.99 -2.97
N ALA A 46 2.83 11.78 -3.96
CA ALA A 46 3.71 12.71 -4.67
C ALA A 46 3.05 14.08 -4.85
N GLY A 47 3.54 15.05 -4.09
CA GLY A 47 2.90 16.36 -4.02
C GLY A 47 1.44 16.22 -3.55
N SER A 48 0.51 16.79 -4.31
CA SER A 48 -0.93 16.72 -4.04
C SER A 48 -1.62 15.51 -4.66
N TRP A 49 -0.91 14.40 -4.90
CA TRP A 49 -1.48 13.19 -5.51
C TRP A 49 -1.26 11.97 -4.62
N LEU A 50 -2.33 11.19 -4.44
CA LEU A 50 -2.33 9.89 -3.77
C LEU A 50 -2.39 8.76 -4.80
N CYS A 51 -1.66 7.70 -4.51
CA CYS A 51 -1.72 6.44 -5.24
C CYS A 51 -1.82 5.29 -4.23
N ILE A 52 -2.77 4.39 -4.44
CA ILE A 52 -3.00 3.21 -3.60
C ILE A 52 -2.65 1.97 -4.42
N LEU A 53 -1.71 1.17 -3.92
CA LEU A 53 -1.28 -0.08 -4.53
C LEU A 53 -1.57 -1.24 -3.58
N GLY A 54 -1.98 -2.37 -4.14
CA GLY A 54 -2.02 -3.66 -3.46
C GLY A 54 -0.77 -4.46 -3.80
N ALA A 55 -0.23 -5.19 -2.84
CA ALA A 55 0.96 -6.01 -3.03
C ALA A 55 0.77 -7.40 -2.39
N ILE A 56 1.33 -8.42 -3.03
CA ILE A 56 1.51 -9.76 -2.46
C ILE A 56 2.93 -10.25 -2.76
N TYR A 57 3.49 -11.03 -1.84
CA TYR A 57 4.84 -11.57 -1.90
C TYR A 57 4.77 -13.02 -2.39
N LEU A 58 5.28 -13.25 -3.59
CA LEU A 58 5.49 -14.59 -4.17
C LEU A 58 7.02 -14.83 -4.27
N GLU A 59 7.49 -15.53 -5.31
CA GLU A 59 8.94 -15.57 -5.63
C GLU A 59 9.51 -14.18 -5.94
N LYS A 60 8.64 -13.29 -6.45
CA LYS A 60 8.87 -11.85 -6.63
C LYS A 60 7.66 -11.10 -6.08
N GLY A 61 7.84 -9.85 -5.63
CA GLY A 61 6.71 -9.01 -5.22
C GLY A 61 5.82 -8.71 -6.42
N ALA A 62 4.54 -9.09 -6.34
CA ALA A 62 3.53 -8.73 -7.32
C ALA A 62 2.74 -7.53 -6.79
N ILE A 63 2.75 -6.43 -7.54
CA ILE A 63 2.12 -5.18 -7.14
C ILE A 63 1.16 -4.73 -8.21
N ASN A 64 -0.04 -4.38 -7.77
CA ASN A 64 -1.10 -3.89 -8.62
C ASN A 64 -1.59 -2.52 -8.14
N PRO A 65 -1.67 -1.51 -9.01
CA PRO A 65 -2.36 -0.28 -8.68
C PRO A 65 -3.85 -0.52 -8.47
N LEU A 66 -4.34 -0.28 -7.25
CA LEU A 66 -5.76 -0.40 -6.91
C LEU A 66 -6.52 0.88 -7.25
N MET A 67 -5.88 2.02 -7.00
CA MET A 67 -6.41 3.31 -7.41
C MET A 67 -5.27 4.27 -7.67
N LEU A 68 -5.22 4.78 -8.90
CA LEU A 68 -4.19 5.70 -9.36
C LEU A 68 -4.72 7.13 -9.38
N PHE A 69 -3.90 8.07 -8.92
CA PHE A 69 -4.02 9.51 -9.19
C PHE A 69 -5.26 10.17 -8.63
N ILE A 70 -5.44 10.07 -7.32
CA ILE A 70 -6.45 10.84 -6.61
C ILE A 70 -5.77 12.15 -6.22
N PRO A 71 -6.20 13.31 -6.73
CA PRO A 71 -5.72 14.56 -6.19
C PRO A 71 -6.04 14.56 -4.68
N ILE A 72 -5.24 15.22 -3.87
CA ILE A 72 -5.53 15.57 -2.47
C ILE A 72 -5.45 17.09 -2.40
N ILE A 73 -6.31 17.74 -3.17
CA ILE A 73 -6.36 19.20 -3.25
C ILE A 73 -7.72 19.59 -2.69
N GLN A 74 -7.76 20.68 -1.93
CA GLN A 74 -9.03 21.21 -1.46
C GLN A 74 -9.88 21.60 -2.68
N SER A 75 -10.93 20.84 -2.94
CA SER A 75 -11.95 21.17 -3.93
C SER A 75 -13.24 21.50 -3.20
N HIS A 76 -13.92 22.56 -3.64
CA HIS A 76 -15.25 22.91 -3.14
C HIS A 76 -16.35 22.01 -3.71
N GLU A 77 -16.01 21.07 -4.60
CA GLU A 77 -16.95 20.14 -5.19
C GLU A 77 -17.30 19.01 -4.21
N HIS A 78 -18.55 18.98 -3.75
CA HIS A 78 -19.07 17.95 -2.84
C HIS A 78 -18.86 16.51 -3.35
N LYS A 79 -18.96 16.29 -4.67
CA LYS A 79 -18.75 14.96 -5.27
C LYS A 79 -17.33 14.45 -5.03
N TYR A 80 -16.35 15.33 -5.15
CA TYR A 80 -14.95 14.98 -4.94
C TYR A 80 -14.66 14.69 -3.46
N LEU A 81 -15.20 15.49 -2.54
CA LEU A 81 -15.12 15.20 -1.10
C LEU A 81 -15.69 13.82 -0.77
N GLN A 82 -16.85 13.45 -1.33
CA GLN A 82 -17.44 12.12 -1.13
C GLN A 82 -16.54 10.99 -1.65
N ILE A 83 -15.87 11.16 -2.79
CA ILE A 83 -14.92 10.17 -3.33
C ILE A 83 -13.76 9.99 -2.37
N VAL A 84 -13.16 11.09 -1.90
CA VAL A 84 -12.03 11.06 -0.97
C VAL A 84 -12.44 10.44 0.37
N THR A 85 -13.59 10.81 0.92
CA THR A 85 -14.12 10.20 2.15
C THR A 85 -14.31 8.69 2.00
N ARG A 86 -14.97 8.24 0.92
CA ARG A 86 -15.19 6.80 0.67
C ARG A 86 -13.89 6.04 0.46
N LEU A 87 -12.92 6.67 -0.18
CA LEU A 87 -11.58 6.08 -0.32
C LEU A 87 -10.94 5.85 1.05
N PHE A 88 -10.89 6.87 1.90
CA PHE A 88 -10.27 6.74 3.23
C PHE A 88 -11.01 5.75 4.12
N GLU A 89 -12.35 5.72 4.04
CA GLU A 89 -13.17 4.71 4.71
C GLU A 89 -12.80 3.29 4.23
N SER A 90 -12.70 3.09 2.92
CA SER A 90 -12.33 1.80 2.34
C SER A 90 -10.91 1.39 2.73
N LEU A 91 -9.98 2.35 2.78
CA LEU A 91 -8.60 2.12 3.19
C LEU A 91 -8.51 1.75 4.68
N HIS A 92 -9.31 2.40 5.53
CA HIS A 92 -9.43 2.06 6.94
C HIS A 92 -9.89 0.61 7.14
N LEU A 93 -11.00 0.24 6.48
CA LEU A 93 -11.55 -1.12 6.53
C LEU A 93 -10.56 -2.15 5.99
N ALA A 94 -9.86 -1.85 4.90
CA ALA A 94 -8.87 -2.73 4.32
C ALA A 94 -7.65 -2.93 5.25
N ALA A 95 -7.18 -1.86 5.89
CA ALA A 95 -6.10 -1.93 6.87
C ALA A 95 -6.50 -2.70 8.13
N GLU A 96 -7.74 -2.55 8.60
CA GLU A 96 -8.28 -3.32 9.72
C GLU A 96 -8.35 -4.82 9.39
N ARG A 97 -8.91 -5.18 8.23
CA ARG A 97 -8.96 -6.56 7.75
C ARG A 97 -7.57 -7.17 7.63
N LEU A 98 -6.61 -6.42 7.08
CA LEU A 98 -5.24 -6.88 6.93
C LEU A 98 -4.56 -7.10 8.29
N ARG A 99 -4.79 -6.21 9.25
CA ARG A 99 -4.31 -6.37 10.63
C ARG A 99 -4.89 -7.61 11.28
N ASN A 100 -6.19 -7.85 11.12
CA ASN A 100 -6.84 -9.03 11.68
C ASN A 100 -6.33 -10.32 11.04
N PHE A 101 -6.09 -10.32 9.72
CA PHE A 101 -5.43 -11.42 9.03
C PHE A 101 -4.05 -11.74 9.63
N TYR A 102 -3.17 -10.75 9.82
CA TYR A 102 -1.84 -11.01 10.41
C TYR A 102 -1.91 -11.45 11.87
N LYS A 103 -2.88 -10.95 12.66
CA LYS A 103 -3.11 -11.43 14.03
C LYS A 103 -3.43 -12.92 14.09
N THR A 104 -4.10 -13.48 13.08
CA THR A 104 -4.37 -14.93 13.01
C THR A 104 -3.14 -15.78 12.67
N LEU A 105 -2.08 -15.15 12.15
CA LEU A 105 -0.87 -15.83 11.73
C LEU A 105 0.25 -15.76 12.77
N ILE A 106 0.20 -14.80 13.69
CA ILE A 106 1.14 -14.71 14.80
C ILE A 106 0.78 -15.82 15.80
N PRO A 107 1.66 -16.83 16.01
CA PRO A 107 1.39 -17.87 16.99
C PRO A 107 1.36 -17.25 18.40
N LEU A 108 0.47 -17.76 19.26
CA LEU A 108 0.35 -17.34 20.67
C LEU A 108 1.66 -17.52 21.49
N SER A 109 2.69 -18.15 20.93
CA SER A 109 4.01 -18.34 21.56
C SER A 109 4.93 -17.14 21.51
N ASP A 110 4.65 -16.13 20.68
CA ASP A 110 5.48 -14.92 20.55
C ASP A 110 4.92 -13.74 21.37
N CYS A 111 3.91 -13.98 22.21
CA CYS A 111 3.47 -13.09 23.29
C CYS A 111 4.19 -13.43 24.60
N GLN A 112 5.52 -13.26 24.65
CA GLN A 112 6.30 -13.17 25.89
C GLN A 112 7.34 -12.07 25.78
#